data_AF-A0AAN5SZZ2-F1
#
_entry.id   AF-A0AAN5SZZ2-F1
#
_cell.length_a   1.000
_cell.length_b   1.000
_cell.length_c   1.000
_cell.angle_alpha   90.00
_cell.angle_beta   90.00
_cell.angle_gamma   90.00
#
_symmetry.space_group_name_H-M   'P 1'
#
loop_
_entity.id
_entity.type
_entity.pdbx_description
1 polymer ?
#
loop_
_entity_poly.entity_id
_entity_poly.type
_entity_poly.pdbx_seq_one_letter_code
_entity_poly.pdbx_strand_id
1 'polypeptide(L)'
;MNKLPLFVFLMMVICLSSAQIYKWTDSQGVVHFSDKPHQGAEKIKIPEAQTYTPPANETGGSSEQEQKSVKQEDQEKYTKLEIIQPQNEATIRNNQGYVVVAVQIEPDLSPGDNVQLIFDGAPLGEPQPNLIFQLNGIYRGSHTIAVQVLNDKGDVLKVSDSITIFMHNPRVGMGKGRKKNINSNK
;
A
#
# COMPACT_ATOMS: atom_id res chain seq x y z
N MET A 1 -53.81 6.16 -17.82
CA MET A 1 -53.63 6.54 -16.40
C MET A 1 -53.60 5.23 -15.62
N ASN A 2 -52.51 4.66 -15.11
CA ASN A 2 -51.37 5.22 -14.37
C ASN A 2 -50.11 4.37 -14.66
N LYS A 3 -49.15 4.90 -15.42
CA LYS A 3 -47.83 4.27 -15.65
C LYS A 3 -46.77 4.76 -14.66
N LEU A 4 -47.14 5.75 -13.83
CA LEU A 4 -46.30 6.40 -12.83
C LEU A 4 -45.87 5.49 -11.66
N PRO A 5 -46.69 4.56 -11.12
CA PRO A 5 -46.22 3.72 -10.01
C PRO A 5 -45.20 2.66 -10.45
N LEU A 6 -45.24 2.24 -11.72
CA LEU A 6 -44.28 1.26 -12.27
C LEU A 6 -42.88 1.90 -12.46
N PHE A 7 -42.84 3.18 -12.81
CA PHE A 7 -41.57 3.89 -13.03
C PHE A 7 -40.87 4.25 -11.71
N VAL A 8 -41.63 4.55 -10.65
CA VAL A 8 -41.08 4.83 -9.31
C VAL A 8 -40.53 3.57 -8.64
N PHE A 9 -41.13 2.40 -8.88
CA PHE A 9 -40.61 1.13 -8.37
C PHE A 9 -39.31 0.68 -9.08
N LEU A 10 -39.14 1.03 -10.36
CA LEU A 10 -37.94 0.68 -11.14
C LEU A 10 -36.70 1.53 -10.78
N MET A 11 -36.88 2.72 -10.21
CA MET A 11 -35.79 3.66 -9.87
C MET A 11 -35.25 3.49 -8.43
N MET A 12 -35.92 2.71 -7.57
CA MET A 12 -35.55 2.53 -6.17
C MET A 12 -34.69 1.28 -5.89
N VAL A 13 -34.32 0.52 -6.93
CA VAL A 13 -33.57 -0.75 -6.81
C VAL A 13 -32.04 -0.58 -6.99
N ILE A 14 -31.53 0.63 -7.28
CA ILE A 14 -30.13 0.79 -7.75
C ILE A 14 -29.11 1.11 -6.64
N CYS A 15 -29.48 1.33 -5.38
CA CYS A 15 -28.52 1.74 -4.34
C CYS A 15 -28.33 0.73 -3.20
N LEU A 16 -27.75 -0.43 -3.50
CA LEU A 16 -27.01 -1.22 -2.49
C LEU A 16 -25.68 -1.71 -3.08
N SER A 17 -24.72 -0.80 -3.24
CA SER A 17 -23.31 -1.20 -3.41
C SER A 17 -22.66 -1.29 -2.03
N SER A 18 -22.66 -2.49 -1.45
CA SER A 18 -21.78 -2.81 -0.33
C SER A 18 -20.40 -3.13 -0.89
N ALA A 19 -19.42 -2.24 -0.70
CA ALA A 19 -18.02 -2.56 -0.98
C ALA A 19 -17.53 -3.48 0.14
N GLN A 20 -17.52 -4.78 -0.12
CA GLN A 20 -17.00 -5.78 0.80
C GLN A 20 -15.54 -6.02 0.47
N ILE A 21 -14.64 -5.50 1.32
CA ILE A 21 -13.20 -5.75 1.22
C ILE A 21 -12.93 -7.12 1.84
N TYR A 22 -12.46 -8.05 1.02
CA TYR A 22 -12.11 -9.39 1.48
C TYR A 22 -10.64 -9.41 1.88
N LYS A 23 -10.39 -9.62 3.18
CA LYS A 23 -9.07 -9.92 3.73
C LYS A 23 -8.89 -11.43 3.71
N TRP A 24 -7.84 -11.90 3.07
CA TRP A 24 -7.37 -13.26 3.31
C TRP A 24 -5.92 -13.21 3.76
N THR A 25 -5.58 -14.10 4.68
CA THR A 25 -4.21 -14.30 5.14
C THR A 25 -3.81 -15.64 4.61
N ASP A 26 -2.78 -15.65 3.78
CA ASP A 26 -2.25 -16.89 3.25
C ASP A 26 -1.56 -17.68 4.36
N SER A 27 -1.18 -18.92 4.06
CA SER A 27 -0.44 -19.78 4.99
C SER A 27 0.96 -19.24 5.34
N GLN A 28 1.33 -18.05 4.87
CA GLN A 28 2.60 -17.37 5.04
C GLN A 28 2.47 -16.06 5.84
N GLY A 29 1.27 -15.77 6.36
CA GLY A 29 1.02 -14.63 7.25
C GLY A 29 0.96 -13.28 6.52
N VAL A 30 0.99 -13.28 5.18
CA VAL A 30 0.87 -12.07 4.38
C VAL A 30 -0.61 -11.75 4.18
N VAL A 31 -0.97 -10.51 4.48
CA VAL A 31 -2.36 -10.04 4.41
C VAL A 31 -2.64 -9.47 3.03
N HIS A 32 -3.53 -10.13 2.30
CA HIS A 32 -3.98 -9.71 0.97
C HIS A 32 -5.39 -9.14 1.03
N PHE A 33 -5.60 -8.03 0.29
CA PHE A 33 -6.90 -7.38 0.12
C PHE A 33 -7.29 -7.39 -1.36
N SER A 34 -8.51 -7.84 -1.69
CA SER A 34 -9.03 -7.81 -3.07
C SER A 34 -10.51 -7.43 -3.10
N ASP A 35 -10.91 -6.74 -4.18
CA ASP A 35 -12.25 -6.20 -4.42
C ASP A 35 -12.88 -6.78 -5.71
N LYS A 36 -12.39 -7.92 -6.21
CA LYS A 36 -12.90 -8.58 -7.42
C LYS A 36 -13.15 -10.09 -7.23
N PRO A 37 -14.35 -10.63 -7.57
CA PRO A 37 -14.66 -12.05 -7.43
C PRO A 37 -14.11 -12.89 -8.59
N HIS A 38 -13.65 -14.12 -8.31
CA HIS A 38 -13.32 -15.15 -9.32
C HIS A 38 -14.18 -16.41 -9.13
N GLN A 39 -14.41 -17.15 -10.23
CA GLN A 39 -15.30 -18.31 -10.27
C GLN A 39 -14.64 -19.57 -9.69
N GLY A 40 -15.43 -20.38 -8.96
CA GLY A 40 -15.00 -21.66 -8.35
C GLY A 40 -15.19 -21.80 -6.83
N ALA A 41 -16.07 -21.00 -6.21
CA ALA A 41 -16.28 -21.04 -4.76
C ALA A 41 -17.09 -22.26 -4.32
N GLU A 42 -16.48 -23.15 -3.53
CA GLU A 42 -17.19 -24.17 -2.77
C GLU A 42 -17.48 -23.66 -1.35
N LYS A 43 -18.73 -23.81 -0.90
CA LYS A 43 -19.23 -23.27 0.37
C LYS A 43 -18.73 -24.10 1.54
N ILE A 44 -18.00 -23.49 2.48
CA ILE A 44 -17.76 -24.08 3.80
C ILE A 44 -18.56 -23.30 4.85
N LYS A 45 -19.42 -24.03 5.57
CA LYS A 45 -20.23 -23.56 6.70
C LYS A 45 -19.30 -23.19 7.86
N ILE A 46 -19.47 -21.97 8.37
CA ILE A 46 -18.83 -21.50 9.60
C ILE A 46 -19.61 -22.09 10.78
N PRO A 47 -19.03 -22.92 11.66
CA PRO A 47 -19.62 -23.19 12.97
C PRO A 47 -19.49 -21.96 13.87
N GLU A 48 -20.52 -21.73 14.68
CA GLU A 48 -20.74 -20.53 15.49
C GLU A 48 -19.62 -20.22 16.50
N ALA A 49 -19.52 -18.93 16.83
CA ALA A 49 -18.49 -18.31 17.64
C ALA A 49 -18.25 -19.03 18.98
N GLN A 50 -16.98 -19.35 19.25
CA GLN A 50 -16.52 -19.77 20.57
C GLN A 50 -15.93 -18.55 21.28
N THR A 51 -16.59 -18.14 22.35
CA THR A 51 -16.16 -17.10 23.29
C THR A 51 -14.88 -17.55 24.00
N TYR A 52 -13.84 -16.72 23.98
CA TYR A 52 -12.56 -17.03 24.62
C TYR A 52 -12.61 -16.73 26.13
N THR A 53 -12.25 -17.72 26.94
CA THR A 53 -11.91 -17.57 28.37
C THR A 53 -10.40 -17.83 28.51
N PRO A 54 -9.62 -17.05 29.28
CA PRO A 54 -8.16 -17.19 29.29
C PRO A 54 -7.71 -18.45 30.03
N PRO A 55 -6.67 -19.18 29.57
CA PRO A 55 -6.23 -20.41 30.22
C PRO A 55 -5.26 -20.13 31.37
N ALA A 56 -5.43 -20.89 32.45
CA ALA A 56 -4.38 -21.14 33.45
C ALA A 56 -3.48 -22.28 32.96
N ASN A 57 -2.18 -22.16 33.26
CA ASN A 57 -1.14 -23.15 33.02
C ASN A 57 -1.55 -24.58 33.43
N GLU A 58 -1.16 -25.58 32.64
CA GLU A 58 -0.09 -26.54 33.00
C GLU A 58 0.09 -27.62 31.91
N THR A 59 1.36 -27.80 31.53
CA THR A 59 2.10 -28.97 31.02
C THR A 59 1.36 -30.11 30.30
N GLY A 60 1.76 -30.35 29.04
CA GLY A 60 1.84 -31.72 28.51
C GLY A 60 1.37 -31.92 27.07
N GLY A 61 2.26 -31.65 26.10
CA GLY A 61 2.29 -32.31 24.78
C GLY A 61 1.21 -31.96 23.77
N SER A 62 1.52 -31.04 22.84
CA SER A 62 1.10 -31.13 21.44
C SER A 62 1.85 -30.12 20.58
N SER A 63 2.52 -30.64 19.56
CA SER A 63 3.00 -30.04 18.30
C SER A 63 3.31 -28.55 18.24
N GLU A 64 4.60 -28.26 17.96
CA GLU A 64 5.05 -27.03 17.33
C GLU A 64 4.15 -26.65 16.14
N GLN A 65 3.88 -25.35 15.99
CA GLN A 65 4.02 -24.71 14.69
C GLN A 65 4.57 -23.30 14.90
N GLU A 66 5.91 -23.28 14.94
CA GLU A 66 6.74 -22.13 14.67
C GLU A 66 6.20 -21.30 13.51
N GLN A 67 6.10 -20.00 13.76
CA GLN A 67 5.91 -18.94 12.78
C GLN A 67 7.06 -19.00 11.76
N LYS A 68 6.87 -19.78 10.71
CA LYS A 68 7.83 -19.91 9.62
C LYS A 68 7.67 -18.70 8.70
N SER A 69 8.42 -17.65 9.02
CA SER A 69 8.77 -16.59 8.08
C SER A 69 9.22 -17.25 6.77
N VAL A 70 8.61 -16.87 5.65
CA VAL A 70 9.00 -17.40 4.34
C VAL A 70 10.34 -16.80 4.02
N LYS A 71 11.38 -17.55 4.38
CA LYS A 71 12.65 -17.47 3.70
C LYS A 71 12.40 -17.99 2.30
N GLN A 72 11.99 -17.08 1.41
CA GLN A 72 12.11 -17.28 -0.03
C GLN A 72 13.55 -17.73 -0.25
N GLU A 73 13.73 -18.86 -0.93
CA GLU A 73 15.06 -19.43 -1.16
C GLU A 73 15.89 -18.42 -1.93
N ASP A 74 16.59 -17.58 -1.18
CA ASP A 74 17.46 -16.56 -1.69
C ASP A 74 18.58 -17.29 -2.44
N GLN A 75 18.48 -17.30 -3.77
CA GLN A 75 19.69 -17.04 -4.52
C GLN A 75 20.09 -15.61 -4.13
N GLU A 76 20.90 -15.46 -3.07
CA GLU A 76 21.37 -14.17 -2.53
C GLU A 76 22.32 -13.51 -3.55
N LYS A 77 21.83 -13.23 -4.77
CA LYS A 77 22.52 -12.43 -5.78
C LYS A 77 22.77 -11.02 -5.23
N TYR A 78 21.83 -10.53 -4.42
CA TYR A 78 21.91 -9.28 -3.69
C TYR A 78 21.87 -9.53 -2.19
N THR A 79 22.90 -9.09 -1.49
CA THR A 79 22.99 -9.16 -0.03
C THR A 79 22.28 -7.99 0.63
N LYS A 80 22.32 -6.80 0.00
CA LYS A 80 21.68 -5.58 0.51
C LYS A 80 20.72 -4.98 -0.50
N LEU A 81 19.55 -4.54 -0.03
CA LEU A 81 18.61 -3.70 -0.76
C LEU A 81 17.84 -2.83 0.25
N GLU A 82 18.10 -1.52 0.24
CA GLU A 82 17.58 -0.60 1.26
C GLU A 82 17.20 0.74 0.64
N ILE A 83 16.12 1.36 1.14
CA ILE A 83 15.78 2.75 0.82
C ILE A 83 16.56 3.67 1.76
N ILE A 84 17.50 4.44 1.21
CA ILE A 84 18.35 5.36 1.97
C ILE A 84 17.77 6.78 2.06
N GLN A 85 16.85 7.12 1.16
CA GLN A 85 16.09 8.36 1.20
C GLN A 85 14.70 8.12 0.61
N PRO A 86 13.61 8.64 1.20
CA PRO A 86 13.55 9.29 2.52
C PRO A 86 13.84 8.29 3.66
N GLN A 87 14.14 8.81 4.85
CA GLN A 87 14.23 7.97 6.04
C GLN A 87 12.84 7.44 6.43
N ASN A 88 12.81 6.32 7.15
CA ASN A 88 11.57 5.82 7.73
C ASN A 88 10.92 6.88 8.64
N GLU A 89 9.60 6.98 8.56
CA GLU A 89 8.73 7.95 9.25
C GLU A 89 9.00 9.42 8.87
N ALA A 90 9.70 9.68 7.77
CA ALA A 90 9.94 11.04 7.32
C ALA A 90 8.64 11.79 7.01
N THR A 91 8.54 13.02 7.52
CA THR A 91 7.45 13.95 7.16
C THR A 91 7.87 14.83 5.98
N ILE A 92 7.16 14.71 4.87
CA ILE A 92 7.41 15.45 3.64
C ILE A 92 6.36 16.54 3.49
N ARG A 93 6.80 17.79 3.29
CA ARG A 93 5.92 18.94 3.05
C ARG A 93 6.11 19.46 1.64
N ASN A 94 5.31 18.95 0.72
CA ASN A 94 5.39 19.33 -0.69
C ASN A 94 3.99 19.55 -1.27
N ASN A 95 3.77 20.70 -1.91
CA ASN A 95 2.48 21.08 -2.50
C ASN A 95 2.12 20.29 -3.76
N GLN A 96 3.11 19.73 -4.45
CA GLN A 96 2.93 18.90 -5.65
C GLN A 96 2.95 17.41 -5.35
N GLY A 97 3.09 17.02 -4.07
CA GLY A 97 3.27 15.62 -3.69
C GLY A 97 4.56 15.02 -4.24
N TYR A 98 5.62 15.84 -4.34
CA TYR A 98 6.92 15.39 -4.84
C TYR A 98 7.72 14.67 -3.76
N VAL A 99 8.21 13.47 -4.08
CA VAL A 99 9.05 12.63 -3.21
C VAL A 99 10.18 12.04 -4.05
N VAL A 100 11.42 12.13 -3.57
CA VAL A 100 12.57 11.43 -4.14
C VAL A 100 12.85 10.21 -3.29
N VAL A 101 12.88 9.04 -3.92
CA VAL A 101 13.27 7.77 -3.30
C VAL A 101 14.62 7.36 -3.86
N ALA A 102 15.64 7.24 -3.02
CA ALA A 102 16.96 6.76 -3.38
C ALA A 102 17.21 5.41 -2.71
N VAL A 103 17.74 4.47 -3.47
CA VAL A 103 17.97 3.08 -3.08
C VAL A 103 19.46 2.78 -3.07
N GLN A 104 19.89 2.00 -2.08
CA GLN A 104 21.19 1.35 -2.05
C GLN A 104 21.00 -0.15 -2.28
N ILE A 105 21.85 -0.72 -3.12
CA ILE A 105 21.89 -2.15 -3.41
C ILE A 105 23.33 -2.64 -3.32
N GLU A 106 23.55 -3.85 -2.80
CA GLU A 106 24.88 -4.50 -2.79
C GLU A 106 24.73 -5.98 -3.13
N PRO A 107 25.62 -6.55 -3.99
CA PRO A 107 26.49 -5.85 -4.94
C PRO A 107 25.71 -4.95 -5.94
N ASP A 108 26.44 -4.20 -6.78
CA ASP A 108 25.84 -3.35 -7.81
C ASP A 108 24.82 -4.12 -8.66
N LEU A 109 23.77 -3.41 -9.09
CA LEU A 109 22.70 -3.98 -9.90
C LEU A 109 23.29 -4.65 -11.16
N SER A 110 23.07 -5.95 -11.28
CA SER A 110 23.61 -6.75 -12.38
C SER A 110 22.94 -6.37 -13.70
N PRO A 111 23.67 -6.42 -14.83
CA PRO A 111 23.09 -6.18 -16.14
C PRO A 111 21.90 -7.10 -16.43
N GLY A 112 20.79 -6.52 -16.88
CA GLY A 112 19.55 -7.24 -17.18
C GLY A 112 18.55 -7.26 -16.02
N ASP A 113 19.00 -7.06 -14.78
CA ASP A 113 18.11 -6.89 -13.64
C ASP A 113 17.63 -5.44 -13.57
N ASN A 114 16.43 -5.26 -13.01
CA ASN A 114 15.78 -3.97 -12.86
C ASN A 114 15.24 -3.81 -11.45
N VAL A 115 15.07 -2.56 -11.01
CA VAL A 115 14.38 -2.20 -9.77
C VAL A 115 13.02 -1.61 -10.07
N GLN A 116 12.06 -1.89 -9.20
CA GLN A 116 10.71 -1.35 -9.27
C GLN A 116 10.28 -0.88 -7.89
N LEU A 117 9.61 0.27 -7.84
CA LEU A 117 9.05 0.81 -6.61
C LEU A 117 7.76 0.07 -6.28
N ILE A 118 7.51 -0.17 -5.00
CA ILE A 118 6.23 -0.58 -4.44
C ILE A 118 5.72 0.59 -3.61
N PHE A 119 4.53 1.08 -3.94
CA PHE A 119 3.88 2.19 -3.26
C PHE A 119 2.52 1.72 -2.74
N ASP A 120 2.30 1.82 -1.42
CA ASP A 120 1.09 1.35 -0.73
C ASP A 120 0.72 -0.11 -1.05
N GLY A 121 1.74 -0.96 -1.17
CA GLY A 121 1.59 -2.40 -1.45
C GLY A 121 1.39 -2.76 -2.93
N ALA A 122 1.38 -1.79 -3.85
CA ALA A 122 1.28 -2.04 -5.28
C ALA A 122 2.56 -1.61 -6.02
N PRO A 123 3.03 -2.39 -7.02
CA PRO A 123 4.11 -1.94 -7.89
C PRO A 123 3.74 -0.63 -8.60
N LEU A 124 4.65 0.33 -8.60
CA LEU A 124 4.49 1.64 -9.21
C LEU A 124 5.52 1.84 -10.32
N GLY A 125 5.02 2.08 -11.54
CA GLY A 125 5.84 2.28 -12.73
C GLY A 125 6.43 0.97 -13.27
N GLU A 126 7.15 1.09 -14.38
CA GLU A 126 7.84 -0.04 -15.00
C GLU A 126 9.18 -0.32 -14.28
N PRO A 127 9.65 -1.59 -14.27
CA PRO A 127 11.00 -1.91 -13.83
C PRO A 127 12.06 -1.12 -14.61
N GLN A 128 13.05 -0.57 -13.91
CA GLN A 128 14.11 0.26 -14.50
C GLN A 128 15.47 -0.01 -13.83
N PRO A 129 16.60 0.28 -14.50
CA PRO A 129 17.93 0.09 -13.91
C PRO A 129 18.34 1.21 -12.93
N ASN A 130 17.55 2.30 -12.83
CA ASN A 130 17.88 3.46 -12.01
C ASN A 130 17.40 3.28 -10.56
N LEU A 131 18.31 3.51 -9.62
CA LEU A 131 18.10 3.42 -8.18
C LEU A 131 17.46 4.68 -7.56
N ILE A 132 17.18 5.70 -8.37
CA ILE A 132 16.48 6.93 -7.96
C ILE A 132 15.11 6.99 -8.62
N PHE A 133 14.07 7.10 -7.81
CA PHE A 133 12.69 7.27 -8.23
C PHE A 133 12.18 8.66 -7.84
N GLN A 134 11.42 9.28 -8.74
CA GLN A 134 10.79 10.57 -8.53
C GLN A 134 9.28 10.41 -8.58
N LEU A 135 8.63 10.46 -7.42
CA LEU A 135 7.18 10.42 -7.33
C LEU A 135 6.63 11.84 -7.38
N ASN A 136 5.49 11.98 -8.03
CA ASN A 136 4.73 13.22 -8.13
C ASN A 136 3.26 12.92 -7.85
N GLY A 137 2.53 13.92 -7.36
CA GLY A 137 1.10 13.77 -7.11
C GLY A 137 0.77 12.85 -5.93
N ILE A 138 1.73 12.57 -5.05
CA ILE A 138 1.46 11.82 -3.82
C ILE A 138 0.51 12.65 -2.95
N TYR A 139 -0.63 12.05 -2.62
CA TYR A 139 -1.63 12.69 -1.78
C TYR A 139 -1.12 12.83 -0.34
N ARG A 140 -1.78 13.70 0.43
CA ARG A 140 -1.49 13.82 1.86
C ARG A 140 -1.90 12.54 2.60
N GLY A 141 -1.15 12.18 3.64
CA GLY A 141 -1.43 11.01 4.44
C GLY A 141 -0.17 10.22 4.79
N SER A 142 -0.38 9.02 5.32
CA SER A 142 0.66 8.03 5.54
C SER A 142 0.73 7.13 4.31
N HIS A 143 1.94 6.88 3.82
CA HIS A 143 2.20 6.01 2.68
C HIS A 143 3.33 5.05 3.00
N THR A 144 3.25 3.83 2.48
CA THR A 144 4.33 2.85 2.59
C THR A 144 5.07 2.73 1.27
N ILE A 145 6.39 2.63 1.36
CA ILE A 145 7.28 2.51 0.20
C ILE A 145 8.19 1.32 0.44
N ALA A 146 8.34 0.47 -0.58
CA ALA A 146 9.37 -0.56 -0.65
C ALA A 146 9.93 -0.60 -2.08
N VAL A 147 10.99 -1.36 -2.30
CA VAL A 147 11.53 -1.62 -3.64
C VAL A 147 11.78 -3.10 -3.84
N GLN A 148 11.59 -3.56 -5.07
CA GLN A 148 11.90 -4.92 -5.46
C GLN A 148 12.88 -4.92 -6.63
N VAL A 149 13.77 -5.91 -6.65
CA VAL A 149 14.66 -6.21 -7.77
C VAL A 149 14.04 -7.35 -8.56
N LEU A 150 13.96 -7.20 -9.88
CA LEU A 150 13.45 -8.20 -10.81
C LEU A 150 14.54 -8.61 -11.79
N ASN A 151 14.52 -9.86 -12.24
CA ASN A 151 15.34 -10.32 -13.35
C ASN A 151 14.76 -9.89 -14.71
N ASP A 152 15.43 -10.28 -15.79
CA ASP A 152 15.02 -10.07 -17.19
C ASP A 152 13.68 -10.72 -17.56
N LYS A 153 13.24 -11.73 -16.80
CA LYS A 153 11.95 -12.43 -16.97
C LYS A 153 10.82 -11.83 -16.15
N GLY A 154 11.12 -10.88 -15.26
CA GLY A 154 10.17 -10.28 -14.34
C GLY A 154 9.96 -11.07 -13.04
N ASP A 155 10.81 -12.05 -12.73
CA ASP A 155 10.79 -12.73 -11.44
C ASP A 155 11.44 -11.86 -10.36
N VAL A 156 10.83 -11.80 -9.17
CA VAL A 156 11.35 -11.03 -8.04
C VAL A 156 12.54 -11.75 -7.41
N LEU A 157 13.70 -11.11 -7.43
CA LEU A 157 14.95 -11.60 -6.85
C LEU A 157 15.14 -11.18 -5.40
N LYS A 158 14.72 -9.97 -5.04
CA LYS A 158 14.83 -9.43 -3.67
C LYS A 158 13.82 -8.31 -3.45
N VAL A 159 13.35 -8.14 -2.22
CA VAL A 159 12.50 -7.03 -1.79
C VAL A 159 13.15 -6.35 -0.60
N SER A 160 13.10 -5.02 -0.53
CA SER A 160 13.59 -4.25 0.60
C SER A 160 12.60 -4.31 1.76
N ASP A 161 13.08 -3.93 2.95
CA ASP A 161 12.17 -3.52 4.02
C ASP A 161 11.31 -2.34 3.55
N SER A 162 10.08 -2.26 4.08
CA SER A 162 9.19 -1.14 3.80
C SER A 162 9.42 -0.01 4.79
N ILE A 163 9.43 1.21 4.27
CA ILE A 163 9.42 2.44 5.07
C ILE A 163 8.05 3.11 5.00
N THR A 164 7.70 3.84 6.05
CA THR A 164 6.51 4.71 6.07
C THR A 164 6.92 6.16 5.90
N ILE A 165 6.18 6.95 5.12
CA ILE A 165 6.35 8.41 5.04
C ILE A 165 5.04 9.12 5.33
N PHE A 166 5.12 10.37 5.75
CA PHE A 166 3.97 11.22 6.01
C PHE A 166 3.96 12.43 5.08
N MET A 167 3.03 12.49 4.13
CA MET A 167 2.88 13.61 3.20
C MET A 167 1.91 14.66 3.74
N HIS A 168 2.34 15.92 3.79
CA HIS A 168 1.58 17.06 4.27
C HIS A 168 1.55 18.19 3.23
N ASN A 169 0.37 18.73 2.94
CA ASN A 169 0.27 19.96 2.17
C ASN A 169 0.65 21.15 3.06
N PRO A 170 1.56 22.04 2.65
CA PRO A 170 1.77 23.29 3.35
C PRO A 170 0.48 24.12 3.35
N ARG A 171 0.21 24.79 4.47
CA ARG A 171 -0.94 25.70 4.57
C ARG A 171 -0.72 26.84 3.57
N VAL A 172 -1.59 26.98 2.58
CA VAL A 172 -1.63 28.18 1.75
C VAL A 172 -2.11 29.33 2.62
N GLY A 173 -1.23 30.28 2.93
CA GLY A 173 -1.60 31.49 3.64
C GLY A 173 -2.55 32.31 2.77
N MET A 174 -3.77 32.53 3.24
CA MET A 174 -4.67 33.54 2.66
C MET A 174 -3.93 34.88 2.67
N GLY A 175 -3.64 35.39 1.48
CA GLY A 175 -2.89 36.64 1.27
C GLY A 175 -3.52 37.79 2.05
N LYS A 176 -2.64 38.52 2.76
CA LYS A 176 -2.93 39.73 3.53
C LYS A 176 -3.86 40.67 2.75
N GLY A 177 -5.00 41.02 3.35
CA GLY A 177 -6.04 41.84 2.74
C GLY A 177 -5.50 43.08 2.03
N ARG A 178 -5.93 43.25 0.78
CA ARG A 178 -5.68 44.41 -0.08
C ARG A 178 -6.10 45.69 0.66
N LYS A 179 -5.14 46.47 1.17
CA LYS A 179 -5.44 47.80 1.71
C LYS A 179 -5.94 48.67 0.56
N LYS A 180 -7.20 49.08 0.64
CA LYS A 180 -7.85 50.02 -0.28
C LYS A 180 -7.22 51.39 -0.04
N ASN A 181 -6.40 51.88 -0.97
CA ASN A 181 -5.94 53.26 -0.95
C ASN A 181 -7.13 54.16 -1.23
N ILE A 182 -7.59 54.87 -0.20
CA ILE A 182 -8.58 55.94 -0.32
C ILE A 182 -7.76 57.20 -0.61
N ASN A 183 -7.67 57.59 -1.88
CA ASN A 183 -7.13 58.90 -2.23
C ASN A 183 -8.13 59.96 -1.78
N SER A 184 -7.76 60.72 -0.75
CA SER A 184 -8.45 61.94 -0.34
C SER A 184 -8.09 63.05 -1.32
N ASN A 185 -9.11 63.54 -2.03
CA ASN A 185 -9.04 64.73 -2.86
C ASN A 185 -8.89 65.97 -1.96
N LYS A 186 -7.87 66.80 -2.20
CA LYS A 186 -7.90 68.24 -1.91
C LYS A 186 -6.87 68.96 -2.77
#